data_AF-A0A8X6YAC3-F1
#
_entry.id   AF-A0A8X6YAC3-F1
#
_cell.length_a   1.000
_cell.length_b   1.000
_cell.length_c   1.000
_cell.angle_alpha   90.00
_cell.angle_beta   90.00
_cell.angle_gamma   90.00
#
_symmetry.space_group_name_H-M   'P 1'
#
loop_
_entity.id
_entity.type
_entity.pdbx_description
1 polymer ?
#
loop_
_entity_poly.entity_id
_entity_poly.type
_entity_poly.pdbx_seq_one_letter_code
_entity_poly.pdbx_strand_id
1 'polypeptide(L)'
;MPSRTFIVKSEKTASGFKAAKDRITLLLCSNASGAKILKPLIINKDLHPLALKGINVAEFPVHFMANRRAWVTSAVFTTWFCDCFLPKVEKYMTEMFKVLLIDDNAPGHPCVLVYE
;
A
#
# COMPACT_ATOMS: atom_id res chain seq x y z
N MET A 1 5.98 9.06 11.26
CA MET A 1 4.67 8.47 11.65
C MET A 1 3.74 9.61 12.06
N PRO A 2 2.48 9.64 11.59
CA PRO A 2 1.54 10.68 12.02
C PRO A 2 1.33 10.63 13.53
N SER A 3 1.35 11.79 14.18
CA SER A 3 1.34 11.91 15.65
C SER A 3 -0.05 11.88 16.27
N ARG A 4 -1.12 11.92 15.46
CA ARG A 4 -2.51 12.03 15.93
C ARG A 4 -3.48 11.23 15.07
N THR A 5 -4.40 10.53 15.72
CA THR A 5 -5.58 9.94 15.10
C THR A 5 -6.72 10.97 15.12
N PHE A 6 -7.28 11.30 13.97
CA PHE A 6 -8.49 12.13 13.89
C PHE A 6 -9.71 11.29 14.23
N ILE A 7 -10.42 11.67 15.29
CA ILE A 7 -11.68 11.05 15.74
C ILE A 7 -12.77 12.09 15.53
N VAL A 8 -13.92 11.68 14.97
CA VAL A 8 -15.05 12.58 14.73
C VAL A 8 -15.59 13.10 16.08
N LYS A 9 -15.96 14.39 16.18
CA LYS A 9 -16.35 14.98 17.48
C LYS A 9 -17.54 14.27 18.14
N SER A 10 -18.48 13.75 17.36
CA SER A 10 -19.66 13.00 17.83
C SER A 10 -19.30 11.64 18.45
N GLU A 11 -18.16 11.06 18.05
CA GLU A 11 -17.67 9.78 18.57
C GLU A 11 -17.04 9.92 19.96
N LYS A 12 -16.52 11.11 20.31
CA LYS A 12 -15.87 11.37 21.60
C LYS A 12 -16.83 11.37 22.79
N THR A 13 -18.13 11.56 22.57
CA THR A 13 -19.11 11.85 23.63
C THR A 13 -19.92 10.65 24.08
N ALA A 14 -19.77 9.47 23.45
CA ALA A 14 -20.52 8.28 23.82
C ALA A 14 -19.72 7.38 24.80
N SER A 15 -20.33 7.02 25.94
CA SER A 15 -19.72 6.11 26.92
C SER A 15 -19.59 4.69 26.33
N GLY A 16 -18.41 4.08 26.41
CA GLY A 16 -18.15 2.75 25.83
C GLY A 16 -17.88 2.75 24.32
N PHE A 17 -17.74 3.93 23.71
CA PHE A 17 -17.57 4.07 22.27
C PHE A 17 -16.17 3.68 21.78
N LYS A 18 -16.13 2.91 20.69
CA LYS A 18 -14.91 2.51 19.98
C LYS A 18 -14.91 3.21 18.62
N ALA A 19 -13.94 4.10 18.41
CA ALA A 19 -13.74 4.79 17.13
C ALA A 19 -13.85 3.84 15.95
N ALA A 20 -14.61 4.25 14.92
CA ALA A 20 -14.65 3.54 13.65
C ALA A 20 -13.21 3.40 13.14
N LYS A 21 -12.75 2.15 12.99
CA LYS A 21 -11.38 1.86 12.53
C LYS A 21 -11.36 1.79 11.01
N ASP A 22 -11.73 2.90 10.37
CA ASP A 22 -11.49 3.05 8.94
C ASP A 22 -9.99 3.17 8.71
N ARG A 23 -9.48 2.30 7.84
CA ARG A 23 -8.06 2.19 7.56
C ARG A 23 -7.85 2.20 6.07
N ILE A 24 -6.89 3.00 5.66
CA ILE A 24 -6.27 2.94 4.35
C ILE A 24 -4.79 2.73 4.61
N THR A 25 -4.18 1.79 3.90
CA THR A 25 -2.74 1.55 3.98
C THR A 25 -2.08 2.05 2.71
N LEU A 26 -0.95 2.73 2.87
CA LEU A 26 -0.13 3.24 1.78
C LEU A 26 1.20 2.49 1.81
N LEU A 27 1.53 1.82 0.71
CA LEU A 27 2.84 1.21 0.49
C LEU A 27 3.63 2.11 -0.45
N LEU A 28 4.79 2.55 0.02
CA LEU A 28 5.74 3.40 -0.70
C LEU A 28 7.06 2.65 -0.87
N CYS A 29 7.70 2.85 -2.02
CA CYS A 29 9.01 2.30 -2.30
C CYS A 29 9.81 3.32 -3.10
N SER A 30 11.04 3.58 -2.68
CA SER A 30 11.96 4.47 -3.37
C SER A 30 13.38 3.94 -3.30
N ASN A 31 14.25 4.44 -4.17
CA ASN A 31 15.68 4.24 -3.98
C ASN A 31 16.20 5.04 -2.77
N ALA A 32 17.44 4.79 -2.36
CA ALA A 32 18.05 5.40 -1.18
C ALA A 32 18.11 6.94 -1.23
N SER A 33 18.28 7.52 -2.42
CA SER A 33 18.28 8.99 -2.59
C SER A 33 16.88 9.61 -2.67
N GLY A 34 15.83 8.80 -2.79
CA GLY A 34 14.47 9.27 -3.04
C GLY A 34 14.23 9.83 -4.45
N ALA A 35 15.25 9.86 -5.32
CA ALA A 35 15.14 10.39 -6.68
C ALA A 35 14.23 9.53 -7.59
N LYS A 36 14.07 8.25 -7.25
CA LYS A 36 13.19 7.32 -7.96
C LYS A 36 12.20 6.76 -6.95
N ILE A 37 10.95 7.19 -7.06
CA ILE A 37 9.83 6.72 -6.25
C ILE A 37 8.93 5.88 -7.16
N LEU A 38 8.56 4.67 -6.73
CA LEU A 38 7.59 3.85 -7.41
C LEU A 38 6.18 4.44 -7.26
N LYS A 39 5.31 4.15 -8.23
CA LYS A 39 3.89 4.49 -8.11
C LYS A 39 3.35 3.90 -6.79
N PRO A 40 2.83 4.71 -5.85
CA PRO A 40 2.39 4.20 -4.55
C PRO A 40 1.26 3.18 -4.69
N LEU A 41 1.15 2.26 -3.74
CA LEU A 41 0.00 1.36 -3.64
C LEU A 41 -0.90 1.80 -2.49
N ILE A 42 -2.18 2.02 -2.78
CA ILE A 42 -3.24 2.15 -1.79
C ILE A 42 -3.92 0.81 -1.60
N ILE A 43 -4.06 0.39 -0.34
CA ILE A 43 -4.86 -0.75 0.07
C ILE A 43 -6.04 -0.23 0.89
N ASN A 44 -7.24 -0.43 0.37
CA ASN A 44 -8.47 -0.08 1.08
C ASN A 44 -9.23 -1.32 1.55
N LYS A 45 -10.25 -1.12 2.38
CA LYS A 45 -11.19 -2.17 2.76
C LYS A 45 -11.90 -2.80 1.56
N ASP A 46 -12.45 -1.94 0.70
CA ASP A 46 -13.24 -2.29 -0.47
C ASP A 46 -12.55 -1.79 -1.74
N LEU A 47 -12.62 -2.59 -2.81
CA LEU A 47 -12.02 -2.26 -4.10
C LEU A 47 -12.72 -1.07 -4.78
N HIS A 48 -14.04 -0.94 -4.54
CA HIS A 48 -14.86 0.15 -5.07
C HIS A 48 -15.57 0.85 -3.90
N PRO A 49 -14.89 1.78 -3.21
CA PRO A 49 -15.44 2.44 -2.04
C PRO A 49 -16.62 3.31 -2.46
N LEU A 50 -17.71 3.31 -1.67
CA LEU A 50 -18.88 4.16 -1.94
C LEU A 50 -18.51 5.65 -1.99
N ALA A 51 -17.51 6.07 -1.21
CA ALA A 51 -16.98 7.44 -1.22
C ALA A 51 -16.36 7.85 -2.57
N LEU A 52 -15.97 6.89 -3.41
CA LEU A 52 -15.39 7.10 -4.74
C LEU A 52 -16.37 6.70 -5.86
N LYS A 53 -17.67 6.62 -5.57
CA LYS A 53 -18.68 6.26 -6.57
C LYS A 53 -18.66 7.27 -7.72
N GLY A 54 -18.56 6.77 -8.95
CA GLY A 54 -18.50 7.59 -10.16
C GLY A 54 -17.10 8.12 -10.48
N ILE A 55 -16.08 7.80 -9.66
CA ILE A 55 -14.69 8.15 -9.91
C ILE A 55 -13.97 6.93 -10.51
N ASN A 56 -13.24 7.14 -11.59
CA ASN A 56 -12.40 6.11 -12.18
C ASN A 56 -11.09 5.98 -11.40
N VAL A 57 -11.04 5.04 -10.46
CA VAL A 57 -9.86 4.78 -9.61
C VAL A 57 -8.63 4.39 -10.46
N ALA A 58 -8.81 3.85 -11.66
CA ALA A 58 -7.70 3.50 -12.55
C ALA A 58 -6.91 4.73 -13.05
N GLU A 59 -7.54 5.91 -13.08
CA GLU A 59 -6.87 7.17 -13.46
C GLU A 59 -6.01 7.74 -12.33
N PHE A 60 -6.12 7.21 -11.11
CA PHE A 60 -5.34 7.72 -10.01
C PHE A 60 -3.83 7.45 -10.21
N PRO A 61 -2.97 8.36 -9.72
CA PRO A 61 -1.52 8.16 -9.74
C PRO A 61 -1.05 7.15 -8.67
N VAL A 62 -1.91 6.19 -8.28
CA VAL A 62 -1.58 5.06 -7.39
C VAL A 62 -1.98 3.73 -8.02
N HIS A 63 -1.39 2.63 -7.56
CA HIS A 63 -2.01 1.32 -7.65
C HIS A 63 -3.10 1.22 -6.57
N PHE A 64 -4.16 0.45 -6.83
CA PHE A 64 -5.27 0.31 -5.90
C PHE A 64 -5.62 -1.17 -5.72
N MET A 65 -5.56 -1.64 -4.48
CA MET A 65 -5.92 -3.00 -4.10
C MET A 65 -6.85 -2.98 -2.89
N ALA A 66 -7.47 -4.12 -2.60
CA ALA A 66 -8.40 -4.24 -1.48
C ALA A 66 -8.09 -5.43 -0.58
N ASN A 67 -8.24 -5.20 0.72
CA ASN A 67 -8.23 -6.23 1.75
C ASN A 67 -9.23 -5.83 2.83
N ARG A 68 -10.06 -6.74 3.34
CA ARG A 68 -11.10 -6.41 4.34
C ARG A 68 -10.60 -5.69 5.60
N ARG A 69 -9.31 -5.83 5.94
CA ARG A 69 -8.67 -5.13 7.07
C ARG A 69 -7.81 -3.94 6.64
N ALA A 70 -7.72 -3.70 5.33
CA ALA A 70 -6.81 -2.77 4.67
C ALA A 70 -5.36 -2.98 5.12
N TRP A 71 -4.91 -4.23 5.24
CA TRP A 71 -3.53 -4.59 5.62
C TRP A 71 -2.75 -5.04 4.39
N VAL A 72 -1.43 -4.89 4.45
CA VAL A 72 -0.51 -5.62 3.58
C VAL A 72 -0.51 -7.09 4.02
N THR A 73 -1.00 -7.98 3.16
CA THR A 73 -0.88 -9.43 3.35
C THR A 73 0.15 -9.98 2.38
N SER A 74 0.64 -11.20 2.61
CA SER A 74 1.59 -11.85 1.69
C SER A 74 1.08 -11.88 0.26
N ALA A 75 -0.21 -12.16 0.05
CA ALA A 75 -0.82 -12.11 -1.28
C ALA A 75 -0.77 -10.70 -1.91
N VAL A 76 -1.17 -9.67 -1.17
CA VAL A 76 -1.14 -8.28 -1.66
C VAL A 76 0.29 -7.84 -1.96
N PHE A 77 1.24 -8.20 -1.09
CA PHE A 77 2.65 -7.90 -1.27
C PHE A 77 3.22 -8.62 -2.49
N THR A 78 2.96 -9.92 -2.66
CA THR A 78 3.40 -10.70 -3.83
C THR A 78 2.85 -10.10 -5.12
N THR A 79 1.55 -9.76 -5.18
CA THR A 79 0.97 -9.10 -6.36
C THR A 79 1.63 -7.76 -6.64
N TRP A 80 1.83 -6.92 -5.62
CA TRP A 80 2.56 -5.66 -5.79
C TRP A 80 4.00 -5.88 -6.28
N PHE A 81 4.69 -6.87 -5.71
CA PHE A 81 6.05 -7.20 -6.06
C PHE A 81 6.17 -7.62 -7.52
N CYS A 82 5.36 -8.58 -7.95
CA CYS A 82 5.39 -9.11 -9.31
C CYS A 82 4.86 -8.12 -10.36
N ASP A 83 3.74 -7.43 -10.07
CA ASP A 83 3.04 -6.65 -11.09
C ASP A 83 3.51 -5.18 -11.13
N CYS A 84 4.09 -4.66 -10.04
CA CYS A 84 4.43 -3.25 -9.91
C CYS A 84 5.94 -3.04 -9.72
N PHE A 85 6.56 -3.76 -8.78
CA PHE A 85 7.97 -3.58 -8.45
C PHE A 85 8.90 -4.16 -9.53
N LEU A 86 8.75 -5.46 -9.86
CA LEU A 86 9.64 -6.15 -10.80
C LEU A 86 9.72 -5.46 -12.17
N PRO A 87 8.60 -5.13 -12.87
CA PRO A 87 8.69 -4.55 -14.21
C PRO A 87 9.40 -3.20 -14.20
N LYS A 88 9.26 -2.44 -13.11
CA LYS A 88 9.91 -1.14 -12.96
C LYS A 88 11.40 -1.28 -12.67
N VAL A 89 11.77 -2.28 -11.88
CA VAL A 89 13.17 -2.57 -11.52
C VAL A 89 13.92 -3.20 -12.68
N GLU A 90 13.33 -4.13 -13.43
CA GLU A 90 13.92 -4.70 -14.65
C GLU A 90 14.30 -3.61 -15.66
N LYS A 91 13.38 -2.68 -15.92
CA LYS A 91 13.66 -1.51 -16.77
C LYS A 91 14.80 -0.63 -16.21
N TYR A 92 14.96 -0.57 -14.89
CA TYR A 92 16.05 0.18 -14.28
C TYR A 92 17.38 -0.58 -14.35
N MET A 93 17.36 -1.92 -14.20
CA MET A 93 18.54 -2.77 -14.24
C MET A 93 19.16 -2.82 -15.64
N THR A 94 18.36 -2.73 -16.71
CA THR A 94 18.86 -2.56 -18.08
C THR A 94 19.70 -1.30 -18.27
N GLU A 95 19.59 -0.32 -17.36
CA GLU A 95 20.28 0.96 -17.41
C GLU A 95 21.48 1.08 -16.43
N MET A 96 21.98 -0.04 -15.86
CA MET A 96 23.36 -0.21 -15.27
C MET A 96 23.53 -0.62 -13.78
N PHE A 97 22.60 -1.24 -13.04
CA PHE A 97 22.90 -1.62 -11.62
C PHE A 97 22.16 -2.86 -11.11
N LYS A 98 22.72 -3.51 -10.08
CA LYS A 98 22.01 -4.50 -9.23
C LYS A 98 21.10 -3.75 -8.26
N VAL A 99 19.89 -4.29 -8.01
CA VAL A 99 18.92 -3.69 -7.08
C VAL A 99 18.72 -4.60 -5.87
N LEU A 100 18.70 -3.99 -4.68
CA LEU A 100 18.36 -4.64 -3.42
C LEU A 100 17.09 -3.99 -2.88
N LEU A 101 16.03 -4.78 -2.72
CA LEU A 101 14.85 -4.37 -1.97
C LEU A 101 15.12 -4.58 -0.47
N ILE A 102 14.95 -3.52 0.32
CA ILE A 102 15.05 -3.56 1.78
C ILE A 102 13.64 -3.38 2.32
N ASP A 103 13.21 -4.31 3.17
CA ASP A 103 11.90 -4.29 3.81
C ASP A 103 12.02 -4.72 5.28
N ASP A 104 10.98 -4.44 6.07
CA ASP A 104 10.91 -4.89 7.45
C ASP A 104 10.51 -6.38 7.57
N ASN A 105 10.63 -6.94 8.76
CA ASN A 105 10.21 -8.32 9.05
C ASN A 105 8.73 -8.38 9.49
N ALA A 106 7.81 -7.88 8.66
CA ALA A 106 6.37 -7.96 8.92
C ALA A 106 5.76 -9.29 8.44
N PRO A 107 4.71 -9.81 9.12
CA PRO A 107 3.98 -11.01 8.68
C PRO A 107 3.33 -10.89 7.30
N GLY A 108 3.17 -9.67 6.79
CA GLY A 108 2.65 -9.39 5.46
C GLY A 108 3.67 -9.68 4.35
N HIS A 109 4.93 -9.91 4.68
CA HIS A 109 5.97 -10.20 3.69
C HIS A 109 6.10 -11.72 3.55
N PRO A 110 6.01 -12.26 2.32
CA PRO A 110 6.17 -13.70 2.12
C PRO A 110 7.59 -14.12 2.50
N CYS A 111 7.72 -15.29 3.13
CA CYS A 111 9.02 -15.83 3.55
C CYS A 111 9.91 -16.18 2.35
N VAL A 112 9.31 -16.46 1.20
CA VAL A 112 9.99 -16.68 -0.09
C VAL A 112 9.22 -15.91 -1.15
N LEU A 113 9.91 -15.04 -1.88
CA LEU A 113 9.41 -14.43 -3.10
C LEU A 113 9.81 -15.35 -4.26
N VAL A 114 8.83 -16.07 -4.80
CA VAL A 114 9.02 -16.87 -6.02
C VAL A 114 8.66 -15.97 -7.19
N TYR A 115 9.63 -15.74 -8.07
CA TYR A 115 9.42 -15.16 -9.39
C TYR A 115 9.92 -16.20 -10.41
N GLU A 116 9.11 -16.49 -11.43
CA GLU A 116 9.45 -17.40 -12.53
C GLU A 116 10.27 -16.68 -13.62
#